data_AF-A0A7Y2G040-F1
#
_entry.id   AF-A0A7Y2G040-F1
#
_cell.length_a   1.000
_cell.length_b   1.000
_cell.length_c   1.000
_cell.angle_alpha   90.00
_cell.angle_beta   90.00
_cell.angle_gamma   90.00
#
_symmetry.space_group_name_H-M   'P 1'
#
loop_
_entity.id
_entity.type
_entity.pdbx_description
1 polymer ?
#
loop_
_entity_poly.entity_id
_entity_poly.type
_entity_poly.pdbx_seq_one_letter_code
_entity_poly.pdbx_strand_id
1 'polypeptide(L)' 'MQKDSTLNHLVYLLYREKPTLEMLEWEHRLEEDQELSGTFEELKAAFRQIPKVSFDVKPSVLSRVLQYSRYSAVEPSL' A
#
# COMPACT_ATOMS: atom_id res chain seq x y z
N MET A 1 13.54 -16.58 -18.90
CA MET A 1 13.00 -15.25 -19.28
C MET A 1 11.59 -14.94 -18.76
N GLN A 2 10.86 -15.84 -18.08
CA GLN A 2 9.52 -15.52 -17.51
C GLN A 2 9.54 -15.05 -16.04
N LYS A 3 10.50 -15.51 -15.22
CA LYS A 3 10.56 -15.19 -13.78
C LYS A 3 10.72 -13.69 -13.47
N ASP A 4 11.48 -12.98 -14.30
CA ASP A 4 11.75 -11.54 -14.11
C ASP A 4 10.47 -10.70 -14.27
N SER A 5 9.56 -11.13 -15.15
CA SER A 5 8.27 -10.46 -15.35
C SER A 5 7.39 -10.62 -14.11
N THR A 6 7.27 -11.84 -13.57
CA THR A 6 6.40 -12.11 -12.40
C THR A 6 6.84 -11.33 -11.17
N LEU A 7 8.14 -11.26 -10.89
CA LEU A 7 8.68 -10.47 -9.78
C LEU A 7 8.32 -8.98 -9.89
N ASN A 8 8.44 -8.38 -11.07
CA ASN A 8 8.04 -6.99 -11.28
C ASN A 8 6.56 -6.77 -11.02
N HIS A 9 5.70 -7.72 -11.40
CA HIS A 9 4.27 -7.64 -11.10
C HIS A 9 3.98 -7.69 -9.60
N LEU A 10 4.69 -8.52 -8.83
CA LEU A 10 4.58 -8.54 -7.37
C LEU A 10 5.03 -7.22 -6.73
N VAL A 11 6.07 -6.58 -7.28
CA VAL A 11 6.51 -5.24 -6.85
C VAL A 11 5.44 -4.20 -7.16
N TYR A 12 4.86 -4.20 -8.36
CA TYR A 12 3.77 -3.26 -8.70
C TYR A 12 2.54 -3.47 -7.83
N LEU A 13 2.22 -4.71 -7.48
CA LEU A 13 1.15 -5.04 -6.55
C LEU A 13 1.43 -4.49 -5.15
N LEU A 14 2.67 -4.63 -4.67
CA LEU A 14 3.11 -4.10 -3.38
C LEU A 14 2.95 -2.57 -3.27
N TYR A 15 3.31 -1.84 -4.32
CA TYR A 15 3.18 -0.37 -4.39
C TYR A 15 1.81 0.12 -4.86
N ARG A 16 0.88 -0.79 -5.19
CA ARG A 16 -0.45 -0.48 -5.77
C ARG A 16 -0.38 0.37 -7.04
N GLU A 17 0.59 0.07 -7.91
CA GLU A 17 0.82 0.79 -9.17
C GLU A 17 0.02 0.24 -10.36
N LYS A 18 -0.95 -0.64 -10.09
CA LYS A 18 -1.76 -1.33 -11.08
C LYS A 18 -3.23 -0.87 -11.03
N PRO A 19 -3.95 -0.88 -12.15
CA PRO A 19 -5.41 -0.65 -12.14
C PRO A 19 -6.11 -1.62 -11.19
N THR A 20 -7.22 -1.18 -10.59
CA THR A 20 -7.96 -1.96 -9.58
C THR A 20 -8.33 -3.36 -10.06
N LEU A 21 -8.74 -3.49 -11.33
CA LEU A 21 -9.10 -4.77 -11.91
C LEU A 21 -7.89 -5.72 -12.01
N GLU A 22 -6.75 -5.22 -12.49
CA GLU A 22 -5.51 -6.00 -12.54
C GLU A 22 -5.06 -6.40 -11.14
N MET A 23 -5.21 -5.53 -10.12
CA MET A 23 -4.89 -5.89 -8.74
C MET A 23 -5.74 -7.07 -8.23
N LEU A 24 -7.05 -7.06 -8.49
CA LEU A 24 -7.96 -8.15 -8.09
C LEU A 24 -7.59 -9.48 -8.76
N GLU A 25 -7.20 -9.45 -10.04
CA GLU A 25 -6.73 -10.65 -10.74
C GLU A 25 -5.45 -11.22 -10.10
N TRP A 26 -4.52 -10.36 -9.71
CA TRP A 26 -3.30 -10.79 -9.03
C TRP A 26 -3.55 -11.27 -7.60
N GLU A 27 -4.45 -10.62 -6.86
CA GLU A 27 -4.90 -11.08 -5.54
C GLU A 27 -5.50 -12.47 -5.63
N HIS A 28 -6.38 -12.72 -6.60
CA HIS A 28 -6.96 -14.03 -6.82
C HIS A 28 -5.89 -15.09 -7.16
N ARG A 29 -4.91 -14.77 -8.02
CA ARG A 29 -3.80 -15.69 -8.32
C ARG A 29 -2.95 -16.01 -7.09
N LEU A 30 -2.75 -15.05 -6.19
CA LEU A 30 -2.02 -15.26 -4.92
C LEU A 30 -2.80 -16.16 -3.95
N GLU A 31 -4.12 -16.24 -4.06
CA GLU A 31 -4.94 -17.16 -3.27
C GLU A 31 -4.84 -18.60 -3.82
N GLU A 32 -4.75 -18.76 -5.14
CA GLU A 32 -4.69 -20.07 -5.79
C GLU A 32 -3.28 -20.69 -5.82
N ASP A 33 -2.23 -19.88 -5.90
CA ASP A 33 -0.83 -20.32 -6.00
C ASP A 33 -0.06 -20.06 -4.69
N GLN A 34 0.16 -21.13 -3.93
CA GLN A 34 0.87 -21.08 -2.65
C GLN A 34 2.35 -20.69 -2.78
N GLU A 35 3.03 -21.06 -3.87
CA GLU A 35 4.45 -20.70 -4.10
C GLU A 35 4.59 -19.20 -4.38
N LEU A 36 3.69 -18.68 -5.23
CA LEU A 36 3.62 -17.26 -5.54
C LEU A 36 3.26 -16.44 -4.30
N SER A 37 2.31 -16.94 -3.49
CA SER A 37 1.91 -16.35 -2.22
C SER A 37 3.08 -16.26 -1.24
N GLY A 38 3.84 -17.34 -1.07
CA GLY A 38 5.03 -17.36 -0.23
C GLY A 38 6.07 -16.33 -0.69
N THR A 39 6.34 -16.27 -1.99
CA THR A 39 7.28 -15.29 -2.58
C THR A 39 6.82 -13.84 -2.32
N PHE A 40 5.51 -13.58 -2.42
CA PHE A 40 4.95 -12.25 -2.15
C PHE A 40 4.99 -11.89 -0.66
N GLU A 41 4.79 -12.84 0.25
CA GLU A 41 4.93 -12.61 1.69
C GLU A 41 6.38 -12.29 2.08
N GLU A 42 7.36 -12.99 1.50
CA GLU A 42 8.78 -12.67 1.69
C GLU A 42 9.12 -11.25 1.22
N LEU A 43 8.62 -10.87 0.04
CA LEU A 43 8.77 -9.51 -0.49
C LEU A 43 8.14 -8.47 0.44
N LYS A 44 6.91 -8.71 0.93
CA LYS A 44 6.24 -7.84 1.89
C LYS A 44 7.00 -7.71 3.20
N ALA A 45 7.58 -8.81 3.70
CA ALA A 45 8.39 -8.81 4.90
C ALA A 45 9.65 -7.95 4.73
N ALA A 46 10.37 -8.11 3.61
CA ALA A 46 11.54 -7.29 3.28
C ALA A 46 11.16 -5.80 3.14
N PHE A 47 10.05 -5.50 2.47
CA PHE A 47 9.55 -4.13 2.31
C PHE A 47 9.28 -3.44 3.65
N ARG A 48 8.76 -4.16 4.65
CA ARG A 48 8.51 -3.61 6.00
C ARG A 48 9.79 -3.23 6.74
N GLN A 49 10.93 -3.81 6.38
CA GLN A 49 12.23 -3.50 6.98
C GLN A 49 12.87 -2.24 6.38
N ILE A 50 12.40 -1.80 5.21
CA ILE A 50 12.89 -0.58 4.58
C ILE A 50 12.50 0.61 5.48
N PRO A 51 13.45 1.51 5.80
CA PRO A 51 13.15 2.68 6.62
C PRO A 51 12.08 3.51 5.92
N LYS A 52 10.92 3.68 6.58
CA LYS A 52 9.89 4.59 6.09
C LYS A 52 10.50 5.98 6.04
N VAL A 53 10.26 6.69 4.94
CA VAL A 53 10.67 8.10 4.81
C VAL A 53 10.11 8.87 6.00
N SER A 54 11.00 9.44 6.81
CA SER A 54 10.60 10.33 7.89
C SER A 54 10.17 11.66 7.29
N PHE A 55 8.86 11.91 7.22
CA PHE A 55 8.38 13.24 6.92
C PHE A 55 8.60 14.12 8.14
N ASP A 56 9.56 15.03 8.06
CA ASP A 56 9.72 16.09 9.06
C ASP A 56 8.66 17.18 8.80
N VAL A 57 7.45 16.90 9.30
CA VAL A 57 6.31 17.79 9.13
C VAL A 57 6.41 18.93 10.13
N LYS A 58 6.36 20.17 9.65
CA LYS A 58 6.35 21.35 10.52
C LYS A 58 5.20 21.24 11.54
N PRO A 59 5.42 21.57 12.83
CA PRO A 59 4.39 21.49 13.87
C PRO A 59 3.08 22.22 13.53
N SER A 60 3.16 23.32 12.77
CA SER A 60 2.00 24.08 12.30
C SER A 60 1.12 23.31 11.31
N VAL A 61 1.69 22.43 10.49
CA VAL A 61 0.95 21.58 9.55
C VAL A 61 0.23 20.46 10.31
N LEU A 62 0.91 19.85 11.29
CA LEU A 62 0.28 18.87 12.19
C LEU A 62 -0.92 19.47 12.92
N SER A 63 -0.78 20.67 13.48
CA SER A 63 -1.89 21.39 14.13
C SER A 63 -3.08 21.61 13.19
N ARG A 64 -2.84 21.94 11.92
CA ARG A 64 -3.91 22.17 10.94
C ARG A 64 -4.64 20.88 10.57
N VAL A 65 -3.92 19.77 10.39
CA VAL A 65 -4.54 18.46 10.12
C VAL A 65 -5.40 17.99 11.31
N LEU A 66 -4.88 18.14 12.53
CA LEU A 66 -5.61 17.81 13.76
C LEU A 66 -6.83 18.72 13.98
N GLN A 67 -6.77 19.96 13.51
CA GLN A 67 -7.90 20.87 13.55
C GLN A 67 -8.95 20.51 12.50
N TYR A 68 -8.54 20.12 11.29
CA TYR A 68 -9.44 19.67 10.23
C TYR A 68 -10.27 18.45 10.66
N SER A 69 -9.64 17.46 11.30
CA SER A 69 -10.37 16.29 11.82
C SER A 69 -11.38 16.64 12.93
N ARG A 70 -11.16 17.74 13.67
CA ARG A 70 -12.12 18.26 14.64
C ARG A 70 -13.30 18.99 13.98
N TYR A 71 -13.09 19.66 12.84
CA TYR A 71 -14.16 20.34 12.12
C TYR A 71 -15.05 19.37 11.33
N SER A 72 -14.50 18.28 10.79
CA SER A 72 -15.28 17.26 10.06
C SER A 72 -16.18 16.40 10.97
N ALA A 73 -15.99 16.45 12.30
CA ALA A 73 -16.84 15.76 13.28
C ALA A 73 -18.11 16.57 13.64
N VAL A 74 -18.24 17.80 13.14
CA VAL A 74 -19.47 18.58 13.25
C VAL A 74 -20.31 18.25 12.03
N GLU A 75 -21.30 17.37 12.20
CA GLU A 75 -22.35 17.18 11.20
C GLU A 75 -22.94 18.55 10.83
N PRO A 76 -23.30 18.78 9.56
CA PRO A 76 -24.11 19.95 9.23
C PRO A 76 -25.46 19.78 9.94
N SER A 77 -25.69 20.58 10.97
CA SER A 77 -27.02 20.72 11.53
C SER A 77 -27.90 21.47 10.52
N LEU A 78 -28.88 20.73 9.97
CA LEU A 78 -30.02 21.15 9.13
C LEU A 78 -29.76 21.35 7.63
#